data_AF-A0A160VWC8-F1
#
_entry.id   AF-A0A160VWC8-F1
#
_cell.length_a   1.000
_cell.length_b   1.000
_cell.length_c   1.000
_cell.angle_alpha   90.00
_cell.angle_beta   90.00
_cell.angle_gamma   90.00
#
_symmetry.space_group_name_H-M   'P 1'
#
loop_
_entity.id
_entity.type
_entity.pdbx_description
1 polymer ?
#
loop_
_entity_poly.entity_id
_entity_poly.type
_entity_poly.pdbx_seq_one_letter_code
_entity_poly.pdbx_strand_id
1 'polypeptide(L)'
;MERFSPSPTPSPFVVTLKVFLITFAFASAYLTYSTFHTKDPLTERLFKLGYPTEGYIIENGTIKFANGIVVKIQGTYIESYKITAEDALKLANQYLADYNSKLREYNYELVVDEKTLREEEKDGTLYWVFDMKLKKGHSSWYVGSIWIDRKTGLVAVKGILG
;
A
#
# COMPACT_ATOMS: atom_id res chain seq x y z
N MET A 1 -22.65 10.80 66.93
CA MET A 1 -22.79 11.90 65.95
C MET A 1 -21.70 11.69 64.92
N GLU A 2 -22.03 11.14 63.75
CA GLU A 2 -21.20 11.23 62.55
C GLU A 2 -22.18 11.05 61.37
N ARG A 3 -22.44 12.14 60.65
CA ARG A 3 -23.29 12.10 59.46
C ARG A 3 -22.43 11.58 58.32
N PHE A 4 -22.68 10.35 57.87
CA PHE A 4 -22.18 9.88 56.60
C PHE A 4 -22.86 10.68 55.49
N SER A 5 -22.13 11.64 54.91
CA SER A 5 -22.51 12.26 53.65
C SER A 5 -22.29 11.23 52.54
N PRO A 6 -23.32 10.78 51.82
CA PRO A 6 -23.12 9.93 50.65
C PRO A 6 -22.34 10.73 49.61
N SER A 7 -21.26 10.14 49.10
CA SER A 7 -20.54 10.71 47.97
C SER A 7 -21.52 10.87 46.79
N PRO A 8 -21.53 12.02 46.10
CA PRO A 8 -22.48 12.27 45.05
C PRO A 8 -22.28 11.25 43.92
N THR A 9 -23.30 10.42 43.69
CA THR A 9 -23.34 9.51 42.56
C THR A 9 -23.22 10.34 41.28
N PRO A 10 -22.20 10.10 40.44
CA PRO A 10 -21.99 10.92 39.25
C PRO A 10 -23.19 10.76 38.32
N SER A 11 -23.67 11.88 37.77
CA SER A 11 -24.80 11.85 36.86
C SER A 11 -24.45 11.00 35.63
N PRO A 12 -25.41 10.23 35.08
CA PRO A 12 -25.17 9.38 33.91
C PRO A 12 -24.66 10.19 32.72
N PHE A 13 -25.05 11.46 32.61
CA PHE A 13 -24.54 12.38 31.59
C PHE A 13 -23.02 12.65 31.72
N VAL A 14 -22.52 12.86 32.94
CA VAL A 14 -21.08 13.10 33.18
C VAL A 14 -20.26 11.84 32.89
N VAL A 15 -20.80 10.66 33.21
CA VAL A 15 -20.15 9.39 32.90
C VAL A 15 -20.09 9.16 31.39
N THR A 16 -21.21 9.32 30.67
CA THR A 16 -21.26 9.18 29.21
C THR A 16 -20.34 10.17 28.50
N LEU A 17 -20.30 11.43 28.94
CA LEU A 17 -19.42 12.44 28.36
C LEU A 17 -17.94 12.10 28.56
N LYS A 18 -17.54 11.60 29.74
CA LYS A 18 -16.17 11.16 29.99
C LYS A 18 -15.77 9.98 29.12
N VAL A 19 -16.64 8.98 28.98
CA VAL A 19 -16.39 7.81 28.11
C VAL A 19 -16.29 8.24 26.64
N PHE A 20 -17.16 9.16 26.19
CA PHE A 20 -17.10 9.71 24.84
C PHE A 20 -15.78 10.45 24.59
N LEU A 21 -15.37 11.34 25.51
CA LEU A 21 -14.13 12.10 25.36
C LEU A 21 -12.88 11.20 25.37
N ILE A 22 -12.86 10.17 26.21
CA ILE A 22 -11.76 9.20 26.23
C ILE A 22 -11.71 8.43 24.91
N THR A 23 -12.84 7.89 24.47
CA THR A 23 -12.94 7.15 23.19
C THR A 23 -12.56 8.04 22.01
N PHE A 24 -13.02 9.29 21.99
CA PHE A 24 -12.71 10.27 20.96
C PHE A 24 -11.23 10.65 20.96
N ALA A 25 -10.61 10.81 22.13
CA ALA A 25 -9.18 11.07 22.24
C ALA A 25 -8.34 9.88 21.72
N PHE A 26 -8.72 8.64 22.06
CA PHE A 26 -8.06 7.45 21.52
C PHE A 26 -8.25 7.30 20.01
N ALA A 27 -9.47 7.52 19.50
CA ALA A 27 -9.74 7.48 18.07
C ALA A 27 -8.96 8.56 17.31
N SER A 28 -8.89 9.78 17.85
CA SER A 28 -8.16 10.89 17.25
C SER A 28 -6.65 10.67 17.29
N ALA A 29 -6.11 10.14 18.40
CA ALA A 29 -4.70 9.78 18.50
C ALA A 29 -4.35 8.63 17.55
N TYR A 30 -5.22 7.61 17.44
CA TYR A 30 -5.07 6.51 16.48
C TYR A 30 -5.08 7.02 15.04
N LEU A 31 -6.06 7.86 14.68
CA LEU A 31 -6.14 8.47 13.35
C LEU A 31 -4.91 9.33 13.06
N THR A 32 -4.51 10.20 13.97
CA THR A 32 -3.32 11.07 13.81
C THR A 32 -2.05 10.24 13.68
N TYR A 33 -1.88 9.19 14.49
CA TYR A 33 -0.76 8.26 14.39
C TYR A 33 -0.77 7.51 13.05
N SER A 34 -1.92 7.00 12.62
CA SER A 34 -2.06 6.27 11.35
C SER A 34 -1.84 7.14 10.12
N THR A 35 -2.28 8.41 10.15
CA THR A 35 -2.21 9.33 9.01
C THR A 35 -0.83 9.97 8.87
N PHE A 36 -0.09 10.19 9.97
CA PHE A 36 1.13 11.00 9.93
C PHE A 36 2.45 10.25 10.24
N HIS A 37 2.44 9.04 10.82
CA HIS A 37 3.68 8.43 11.35
C HIS A 37 4.28 7.27 10.56
N THR A 38 3.64 6.80 9.50
CA THR A 38 4.25 5.85 8.55
C THR A 38 4.10 6.41 7.16
N LYS A 39 5.15 7.07 6.64
CA LYS A 39 5.24 7.26 5.19
C LYS A 39 5.25 5.88 4.58
N ASP A 40 4.12 5.49 4.00
CA ASP A 40 3.96 4.25 3.27
C ASP A 40 5.10 4.15 2.24
N PRO A 41 5.94 3.10 2.28
CA PRO A 41 7.07 2.91 1.38
C PRO A 41 6.68 3.06 -0.10
N LEU A 42 5.46 2.64 -0.44
CA LEU A 42 4.91 2.71 -1.78
C LEU A 42 4.62 4.16 -2.18
N THR A 43 3.96 4.93 -1.32
CA THR A 43 3.72 6.38 -1.50
C THR A 43 5.03 7.18 -1.63
N GLU A 44 6.03 6.91 -0.79
CA GLU A 44 7.35 7.56 -0.92
C GLU A 44 7.99 7.21 -2.27
N ARG A 45 7.82 5.97 -2.73
CA ARG A 45 8.38 5.52 -4.00
C ARG A 45 7.65 6.13 -5.20
N LEU A 46 6.33 6.24 -5.17
CA LEU A 46 5.54 6.96 -6.18
C LEU A 46 5.97 8.43 -6.28
N PHE A 47 6.15 9.11 -5.16
CA PHE A 47 6.66 10.49 -5.17
C PHE A 47 8.02 10.59 -5.87
N LYS A 48 8.95 9.66 -5.60
CA LYS A 48 10.26 9.59 -6.29
C LYS A 48 10.14 9.28 -7.79
N LEU A 49 9.06 8.64 -8.23
CA LEU A 49 8.77 8.38 -9.65
C LEU A 49 8.10 9.59 -10.35
N GLY A 50 7.89 10.70 -9.63
CA GLY A 50 7.30 11.92 -10.16
C GLY A 50 5.77 11.92 -10.13
N TYR A 51 5.17 11.13 -9.25
CA TYR A 51 3.75 11.26 -8.94
C TYR A 51 3.50 12.34 -7.90
N PRO A 52 2.37 13.07 -7.98
CA PRO A 52 2.02 14.04 -6.97
C PRO A 52 1.64 13.33 -5.67
N THR A 53 1.77 14.03 -4.54
CA THR A 53 1.32 13.50 -3.25
C THR A 53 -0.20 13.45 -3.15
N GLU A 54 -0.91 14.32 -3.86
CA GLU A 54 -2.37 14.42 -3.86
C GLU A 54 -2.89 14.79 -5.25
N GLY A 55 -4.13 14.39 -5.58
CA GLY A 55 -4.78 14.75 -6.84
C GLY A 55 -4.08 14.19 -8.08
N TYR A 56 -3.78 15.06 -9.04
CA TYR A 56 -3.12 14.71 -10.30
C TYR A 56 -2.26 15.85 -10.84
N ILE A 57 -1.31 15.50 -11.70
CA ILE A 57 -0.53 16.44 -12.53
C ILE A 57 -0.70 16.08 -14.01
N ILE A 58 -0.49 17.07 -14.88
CA ILE A 58 -0.52 16.89 -16.32
C ILE A 58 0.85 17.27 -16.87
N GLU A 59 1.53 16.32 -17.51
CA GLU A 59 2.85 16.51 -18.10
C GLU A 59 2.91 15.83 -19.47
N ASN A 60 3.28 16.56 -20.52
CA ASN A 60 3.49 16.02 -21.87
C ASN A 60 2.33 15.14 -22.39
N GLY A 61 1.09 15.61 -22.23
CA GLY A 61 -0.10 14.86 -22.63
C GLY A 61 -0.39 13.65 -21.75
N THR A 62 0.26 13.50 -20.59
CA THR A 62 0.04 12.42 -19.64
C THR A 62 -0.51 12.96 -18.33
N ILE A 63 -1.63 12.42 -17.88
CA ILE A 63 -2.20 12.70 -16.56
C ILE A 63 -1.68 11.63 -15.60
N LYS A 64 -0.99 12.04 -14.54
CA LYS A 64 -0.50 11.17 -13.47
C LYS A 64 -1.27 11.47 -12.17
N PHE A 65 -1.93 10.47 -11.62
CA PHE A 65 -2.68 10.58 -10.36
C PHE A 65 -1.81 10.10 -9.19
N ALA A 66 -2.02 10.67 -8.00
CA ALA A 66 -1.22 10.39 -6.82
C ALA A 66 -1.08 8.89 -6.46
N ASN A 67 -2.09 8.08 -6.78
CA ASN A 67 -2.11 6.64 -6.52
C ASN A 67 -1.40 5.78 -7.59
N GLY A 68 -0.78 6.40 -8.60
CA GLY A 68 -0.09 5.70 -9.67
C GLY A 68 -0.92 5.49 -10.94
N ILE A 69 -2.19 5.89 -11.00
CA ILE A 69 -2.97 5.83 -12.25
C ILE A 69 -2.35 6.77 -13.29
N VAL A 70 -2.30 6.33 -14.54
CA VAL A 70 -1.79 7.12 -15.67
C VAL A 70 -2.79 7.14 -16.82
N VAL A 71 -3.01 8.31 -17.40
CA VAL A 71 -3.78 8.48 -18.64
C VAL A 71 -2.92 9.20 -19.66
N LYS A 72 -2.58 8.55 -20.77
CA LYS A 72 -1.86 9.14 -21.90
C LYS A 72 -2.87 9.66 -22.93
N ILE A 73 -2.67 10.89 -23.38
CA ILE A 73 -3.49 11.59 -24.39
C ILE A 73 -2.59 11.88 -25.59
N GLN A 74 -2.93 11.34 -26.74
CA GLN A 74 -2.18 11.49 -28.00
C GLN A 74 -3.15 11.88 -29.11
N GLY A 75 -3.31 13.19 -29.36
CA GLY A 75 -4.31 13.69 -30.30
C GLY A 75 -5.72 13.31 -29.87
N THR A 76 -6.41 12.49 -30.66
CA THR A 76 -7.74 11.94 -30.34
C THR A 76 -7.71 10.61 -29.60
N TYR A 77 -6.53 10.01 -29.42
CA TYR A 77 -6.35 8.74 -28.72
C TYR A 77 -6.15 8.95 -27.22
N ILE A 78 -6.90 8.20 -26.41
CA ILE A 78 -6.79 8.21 -24.95
C ILE A 78 -6.50 6.79 -24.49
N GLU A 79 -5.42 6.63 -23.74
CA GLU A 79 -4.99 5.35 -23.19
C GLU A 79 -4.93 5.46 -21.66
N SER A 80 -5.59 4.53 -20.97
CA SER A 80 -5.71 4.56 -19.51
C SER A 80 -5.10 3.31 -18.88
N TYR A 81 -4.24 3.55 -17.89
CA TYR A 81 -3.56 2.56 -17.06
C TYR A 81 -4.11 2.68 -15.64
N LYS A 82 -5.10 1.83 -15.34
CA LYS A 82 -5.97 1.98 -14.16
C LYS A 82 -5.45 1.28 -12.91
N ILE A 83 -4.47 0.39 -13.04
CA ILE A 83 -3.92 -0.36 -11.91
C ILE A 83 -3.02 0.57 -11.09
N THR A 84 -3.43 0.84 -9.85
CA THR A 84 -2.63 1.61 -8.88
C THR A 84 -1.39 0.82 -8.46
N ALA A 85 -0.41 1.49 -7.86
CA ALA A 85 0.73 0.76 -7.28
C ALA A 85 0.30 -0.16 -6.12
N GLU A 86 -0.73 0.23 -5.36
CA GLU A 86 -1.28 -0.57 -4.26
C GLU A 86 -1.99 -1.82 -4.79
N ASP A 87 -2.80 -1.67 -5.84
CA ASP A 87 -3.43 -2.80 -6.53
C ASP A 87 -2.38 -3.75 -7.09
N ALA A 88 -1.30 -3.22 -7.67
CA ALA A 88 -0.21 -4.03 -8.21
C ALA A 88 0.52 -4.81 -7.12
N LEU A 89 0.77 -4.20 -5.96
CA LEU A 89 1.34 -4.88 -4.80
C LEU A 89 0.41 -5.99 -4.29
N LYS A 90 -0.90 -5.72 -4.22
CA LYS A 90 -1.90 -6.70 -3.82
C LYS A 90 -1.93 -7.89 -4.78
N LEU A 91 -1.95 -7.62 -6.09
CA LEU A 91 -1.91 -8.65 -7.14
C LEU A 91 -0.62 -9.47 -7.06
N ALA A 92 0.52 -8.83 -6.82
CA ALA A 92 1.81 -9.50 -6.63
C ALA A 92 1.79 -10.43 -5.41
N ASN A 93 1.32 -9.95 -4.26
CA ASN A 93 1.22 -10.77 -3.05
C ASN A 93 0.22 -11.92 -3.20
N GLN A 94 -0.90 -11.70 -3.88
CA GLN A 94 -1.86 -12.75 -4.22
C GLN A 94 -1.24 -13.81 -5.11
N TYR A 95 -0.49 -13.41 -6.14
CA TYR A 95 0.21 -14.33 -7.02
C TYR A 95 1.21 -15.20 -6.24
N LEU A 96 1.96 -14.62 -5.30
CA LEU A 96 2.94 -15.35 -4.50
C LEU A 96 2.32 -16.22 -3.40
N ALA A 97 1.08 -15.95 -2.98
CA ALA A 97 0.42 -16.70 -1.91
C ALA A 97 0.35 -18.20 -2.21
N ASP A 98 0.04 -18.56 -3.45
CA ASP A 98 -0.04 -19.95 -3.90
C ASP A 98 1.33 -20.64 -3.85
N TYR A 99 2.40 -19.96 -4.25
CA TYR A 99 3.77 -20.49 -4.14
C TYR A 99 4.21 -20.62 -2.69
N ASN A 100 3.89 -19.62 -1.86
CA ASN A 100 4.22 -19.61 -0.43
C ASN A 100 3.50 -20.68 0.37
N SER A 101 2.36 -21.18 -0.10
CA SER A 101 1.71 -22.34 0.51
C SER A 101 2.61 -23.59 0.45
N LYS A 102 3.32 -23.79 -0.67
CA LYS A 102 4.24 -24.91 -0.88
C LYS A 102 5.59 -24.70 -0.19
N LEU A 103 6.12 -23.47 -0.25
CA LEU A 103 7.42 -23.12 0.34
C LEU A 103 7.41 -23.17 1.87
N ARG A 104 6.23 -23.01 2.49
CA ARG A 104 6.06 -23.06 3.94
C ARG A 104 6.55 -24.38 4.55
N GLU A 105 6.37 -25.50 3.87
CA GLU A 105 6.86 -26.82 4.31
C GLU A 105 8.38 -26.84 4.50
N TYR A 106 9.10 -25.99 3.78
CA TYR A 106 10.55 -25.90 3.79
C TYR A 106 11.07 -24.71 4.61
N ASN A 107 10.18 -23.97 5.31
CA ASN A 107 10.48 -22.73 6.03
C ASN A 107 11.06 -21.63 5.11
N TYR A 108 10.52 -21.51 3.90
CA TYR A 108 10.83 -20.46 2.94
C TYR A 108 9.58 -19.62 2.63
N GLU A 109 9.79 -18.36 2.25
CA GLU A 109 8.72 -17.45 1.84
C GLU A 109 9.22 -16.49 0.75
N LEU A 110 8.50 -16.40 -0.36
CA LEU A 110 8.68 -15.36 -1.37
C LEU A 110 7.92 -14.10 -0.93
N VAL A 111 8.61 -12.97 -0.92
CA VAL A 111 8.02 -11.68 -0.60
C VAL A 111 8.36 -10.64 -1.66
N VAL A 112 7.46 -9.69 -1.83
CA VAL A 112 7.66 -8.50 -2.65
C VAL A 112 8.39 -7.45 -1.81
N ASP A 113 9.40 -6.78 -2.39
CA ASP A 113 10.02 -5.59 -1.78
C ASP A 113 9.40 -4.32 -2.34
N GLU A 114 8.43 -3.77 -1.61
CA GLU A 114 7.67 -2.56 -1.97
C GLU A 114 8.55 -1.35 -2.28
N LYS A 115 9.72 -1.25 -1.63
CA LYS A 115 10.67 -0.15 -1.81
C LYS A 115 11.32 -0.14 -3.19
N THR A 116 11.24 -1.25 -3.91
CA THR A 116 11.84 -1.44 -5.24
C THR A 116 10.87 -1.18 -6.38
N LEU A 117 9.63 -0.75 -6.08
CA LEU A 117 8.63 -0.36 -7.08
C LEU A 117 9.25 0.53 -8.15
N ARG A 118 9.06 0.18 -9.41
CA ARG A 118 9.50 0.97 -10.56
C ARG A 118 8.52 0.81 -11.71
N GLU A 119 8.58 1.77 -12.63
CA GLU A 119 7.87 1.72 -13.90
C GLU A 119 8.80 1.16 -14.96
N GLU A 120 8.31 0.22 -15.76
CA GLU A 120 9.00 -0.30 -16.92
C GLU A 120 8.05 -0.29 -18.11
N GLU A 121 8.57 0.02 -19.30
CA GLU A 121 7.82 -0.10 -20.55
C GLU A 121 8.41 -1.25 -21.37
N LYS A 122 7.55 -2.17 -21.80
CA LYS A 122 7.94 -3.27 -22.69
C LYS A 122 6.88 -3.43 -23.77
N ASP A 123 7.32 -3.42 -25.02
CA ASP A 123 6.45 -3.60 -26.19
C ASP A 123 5.23 -2.65 -26.20
N GLY A 124 5.44 -1.39 -25.77
CA GLY A 124 4.39 -0.36 -25.66
C GLY A 124 3.42 -0.54 -24.49
N THR A 125 3.66 -1.52 -23.61
CA THR A 125 2.87 -1.75 -22.41
C THR A 125 3.64 -1.30 -21.17
N LEU A 126 2.97 -0.54 -20.30
CA LEU A 126 3.53 -0.11 -19.03
C LEU A 126 3.29 -1.15 -17.93
N TYR A 127 4.32 -1.36 -17.12
CA TYR A 127 4.31 -2.31 -16.02
C TYR A 127 4.69 -1.62 -14.71
N TRP A 128 4.05 -2.07 -13.63
CA TRP A 128 4.61 -1.96 -12.30
C TRP A 128 5.54 -3.12 -12.06
N VAL A 129 6.75 -2.85 -11.59
CA VAL A 129 7.73 -3.89 -11.32
C VAL A 129 8.21 -3.78 -9.88
N PHE A 130 8.19 -4.90 -9.19
CA PHE A 130 8.77 -5.05 -7.85
C PHE A 130 9.82 -6.14 -7.86
N ASP A 131 10.84 -6.00 -7.03
CA ASP A 131 11.77 -7.08 -6.76
C ASP A 131 11.18 -8.08 -5.78
N MET A 132 11.50 -9.34 -6.01
CA MET A 132 11.08 -10.47 -5.22
C MET A 132 12.28 -11.02 -4.46
N LYS A 133 12.07 -11.28 -3.17
CA LYS A 133 13.06 -11.88 -2.29
C LYS A 133 12.56 -13.20 -1.74
N LEU A 134 13.44 -14.18 -1.66
CA LEU A 134 13.20 -15.42 -0.94
C LEU A 134 13.77 -15.26 0.47
N LYS A 135 12.90 -15.41 1.46
CA LYS A 135 13.20 -15.36 2.88
C LYS A 135 13.35 -16.76 3.45
N LYS A 136 14.31 -16.91 4.37
CA LYS A 136 14.49 -18.07 5.25
C LYS A 136 14.98 -17.58 6.61
N GLY A 137 14.10 -17.60 7.62
CA GLY A 137 14.38 -16.98 8.92
C GLY A 137 14.79 -15.51 8.77
N HIS A 138 15.97 -15.14 9.28
CA HIS A 138 16.50 -13.77 9.17
C HIS A 138 17.23 -13.47 7.85
N SER A 139 17.43 -14.47 7.00
CA SER A 139 18.11 -14.29 5.71
C SER A 139 17.10 -13.99 4.60
N SER A 140 17.46 -13.09 3.69
CA SER A 140 16.69 -12.82 2.48
C SER A 140 17.62 -12.56 1.31
N TRP A 141 17.33 -13.13 0.14
CA TRP A 141 18.08 -12.87 -1.10
C TRP A 141 17.14 -12.58 -2.26
N TYR A 142 17.63 -11.77 -3.19
CA TYR A 142 16.95 -11.48 -4.44
C TYR A 142 16.81 -12.76 -5.29
N VAL A 143 15.62 -12.97 -5.84
CA VAL A 143 15.33 -14.15 -6.70
C VAL A 143 14.70 -13.79 -8.04
N GLY A 144 14.30 -12.54 -8.23
CA GLY A 144 13.68 -12.08 -9.46
C GLY A 144 12.87 -10.81 -9.26
N SER A 145 12.07 -10.48 -10.25
CA SER A 145 11.13 -9.37 -10.21
C SER A 145 9.77 -9.81 -10.73
N ILE A 146 8.72 -9.26 -10.15
CA ILE A 146 7.33 -9.47 -10.53
C ILE A 146 6.84 -8.23 -11.27
N TRP A 147 6.25 -8.46 -12.44
CA TRP A 147 5.80 -7.46 -13.41
C TRP A 147 4.28 -7.52 -13.47
N ILE A 148 3.63 -6.37 -13.31
CA ILE A 148 2.18 -6.25 -13.31
C ILE A 148 1.79 -5.29 -14.43
N ASP A 149 1.07 -5.79 -15.42
CA ASP A 149 0.54 -4.98 -16.50
C ASP A 149 -0.41 -3.92 -15.93
N ARG A 150 -0.14 -2.65 -16.23
CA ARG A 150 -0.87 -1.53 -15.64
C ARG A 150 -2.25 -1.28 -16.25
N LYS A 151 -2.56 -1.93 -17.37
CA LYS A 151 -3.89 -1.93 -17.99
C LYS A 151 -4.72 -3.12 -17.52
N THR A 152 -4.14 -4.31 -17.56
CA THR A 152 -4.90 -5.57 -17.38
C THR A 152 -4.76 -6.18 -15.99
N GLY A 153 -3.73 -5.81 -15.23
CA GLY A 153 -3.39 -6.45 -13.96
C GLY A 153 -2.75 -7.83 -14.12
N LEU A 154 -2.41 -8.24 -15.35
CA LEU A 154 -1.72 -9.51 -15.60
C LEU A 154 -0.35 -9.52 -14.92
N VAL A 155 -0.08 -10.60 -14.20
CA VAL A 155 1.15 -10.79 -13.44
C VAL A 155 2.09 -11.72 -14.20
N ALA A 156 3.35 -11.30 -14.33
CA ALA A 156 4.44 -12.09 -14.90
C ALA A 156 5.65 -12.04 -13.97
N VAL A 157 6.36 -13.16 -13.80
CA VAL A 157 7.59 -13.22 -13.02
C VAL A 157 8.78 -13.40 -13.95
N LYS A 158 9.87 -12.67 -13.68
CA LYS A 158 11.17 -12.85 -14.33
C LYS A 158 12.23 -13.08 -13.25
N GLY A 159 12.98 -14.18 -13.31
CA GLY A 159 14.03 -14.44 -12.32
C GLY A 159 14.47 -15.88 -12.30
N ILE A 160 15.15 -16.28 -11.22
CA ILE A 160 15.73 -17.63 -11.06
C ILE A 160 14.63 -18.71 -10.94
N LEU A 161 13.38 -18.29 -10.71
CA LEU A 161 12.20 -19.14 -10.62
C LEU A 161 11.33 -19.11 -11.89
N GLY A 162 11.80 -18.48 -12.98
CA GLY A 162 11.12 -18.35 -14.27
C GLY A 162 12.04 -18.54 -15.45
#